data_AF-A0A512ULE3-F1
#
_entry.id   AF-A0A512ULE3-F1
#
_cell.length_a   1.000
_cell.length_b   1.000
_cell.length_c   1.000
_cell.angle_alpha   90.00
_cell.angle_beta   90.00
_cell.angle_gamma   90.00
#
_symmetry.space_group_name_H-M   'P 1'
#
loop_
_entity.id
_entity.type
_entity.pdbx_description
1 polymer ?
#
loop_
_entity_poly.entity_id
_entity_poly.type
_entity_poly.pdbx_seq_one_letter_code
_entity_poly.pdbx_strand_id
1 'polypeptide(L)'
;MVHLRDLFIISSCILTKHPSTVRSHESIAKSNPISNLRLASQVSLNQAYKNHCIVYIMDHLSLDAALDLEETFYEKGFQEGHDHSVREQFLEGKIYGLQTGFQRFIIVGYLQGLLEEWSKPEQSQSTSLKTHLEQLRRFLTEISFSNDDHAVAQYEKSITSARNKARVIAAITKTSDKISRLDGLIKEIGGNLQVSEDLNEMW
;
A
#
# COMPACT_ATOMS: atom_id res chain seq x y z
N MET A 1 29.71 18.88 -14.22
CA MET A 1 30.07 19.39 -15.56
C MET A 1 30.94 18.34 -16.24
N VAL A 2 30.33 17.48 -17.06
CA VAL A 2 31.06 16.48 -17.84
C VAL A 2 31.80 17.24 -18.95
N HIS A 3 33.12 17.15 -18.96
CA HIS A 3 33.95 17.90 -19.90
C HIS A 3 33.71 17.38 -21.32
N LEU A 4 33.47 18.30 -22.27
CA LEU A 4 33.29 18.00 -23.71
C LEU A 4 34.41 17.15 -24.37
N ARG A 5 35.52 16.92 -23.67
CA ARG A 5 36.60 16.04 -24.11
C ARG A 5 36.21 14.55 -24.05
N ASP A 6 35.36 14.16 -23.11
CA ASP A 6 35.03 12.75 -22.89
C ASP A 6 34.05 12.23 -23.96
N LEU A 7 33.18 13.09 -24.48
CA LEU A 7 32.29 12.75 -25.60
C LEU A 7 33.04 12.52 -26.92
N PHE A 8 34.19 13.15 -27.13
CA PHE A 8 34.96 13.05 -28.37
C PHE A 8 35.73 11.72 -28.48
N ILE A 9 36.13 11.14 -27.34
CA ILE A 9 36.82 9.85 -27.28
C ILE A 9 35.83 8.70 -27.49
N ILE A 10 34.61 8.79 -26.93
CA ILE A 10 33.56 7.79 -27.12
C ILE A 10 33.11 7.73 -28.59
N SER A 11 32.97 8.87 -29.27
CA SER A 11 32.60 8.93 -30.69
C SER A 11 33.66 8.28 -31.60
N SER A 12 34.94 8.36 -31.24
CA SER A 12 36.04 7.77 -32.02
C SER A 12 36.13 6.23 -31.87
N CYS A 13 35.63 5.66 -30.76
CA CYS A 13 35.60 4.22 -30.55
C CYS A 13 34.44 3.52 -31.28
N ILE A 14 33.33 4.22 -31.56
CA ILE A 14 32.14 3.65 -32.22
C ILE A 14 32.26 3.67 -33.76
N LEU A 15 33.08 4.55 -34.33
CA LEU A 15 33.11 4.81 -35.79
C LEU A 15 34.12 3.98 -36.61
N THR A 16 34.91 3.10 -36.01
CA THR A 16 35.77 2.19 -36.80
C THR A 16 35.02 0.92 -37.21
N LYS A 17 34.23 1.08 -38.28
CA LYS A 17 33.75 0.10 -39.27
C LYS A 17 33.91 -1.39 -38.96
N HIS A 18 32.75 -2.05 -38.94
CA HIS A 18 32.50 -3.44 -39.31
C HIS A 18 33.49 -4.01 -40.36
N PRO A 19 34.04 -5.23 -40.17
CA PRO A 19 34.83 -5.90 -41.19
C PRO A 19 33.92 -6.31 -42.34
N SER A 20 33.96 -5.56 -43.43
CA SER A 20 33.30 -5.94 -44.68
C SER A 20 34.18 -6.96 -45.40
N THR A 21 33.73 -8.22 -45.40
CA THR A 21 33.91 -9.21 -46.48
C THR A 21 35.35 -9.50 -46.93
N VAL A 22 35.95 -10.54 -46.34
CA VAL A 22 37.08 -11.27 -46.92
C VAL A 22 36.57 -12.01 -48.16
N ARG A 23 36.91 -11.52 -49.36
CA ARG A 23 36.73 -12.27 -50.62
C ARG A 23 38.07 -12.93 -50.97
N SER A 24 38.01 -14.25 -51.05
CA SER A 24 39.04 -15.18 -51.49
C SER A 24 39.78 -14.71 -52.76
N HIS A 25 41.11 -14.62 -52.70
CA HIS A 25 42.00 -15.01 -53.79
C HIS A 25 43.39 -15.32 -53.21
N GLU A 26 43.72 -16.62 -53.17
CA GLU A 26 45.08 -17.11 -53.08
C GLU A 26 45.88 -16.57 -54.28
N SER A 27 47.01 -15.92 -54.01
CA SER A 27 48.20 -15.95 -54.88
C SER A 27 49.41 -15.36 -54.17
N ILE A 28 50.28 -16.28 -53.72
CA ILE A 28 51.74 -16.26 -53.78
C ILE A 28 52.39 -14.85 -53.85
N ALA A 29 52.97 -14.38 -52.75
CA ALA A 29 54.00 -13.33 -52.80
C ALA A 29 55.02 -13.50 -51.66
N LYS A 30 56.28 -13.47 -52.09
CA LYS A 30 57.53 -13.66 -51.35
C LYS A 30 57.60 -12.83 -50.06
N SER A 31 58.12 -13.44 -48.99
CA SER A 31 58.32 -12.87 -47.66
C SER A 31 59.29 -11.69 -47.67
N ASN A 32 58.76 -10.46 -47.65
CA ASN A 32 59.56 -9.27 -47.37
C ASN A 32 59.61 -9.03 -45.84
N PRO A 33 60.80 -8.94 -45.22
CA PRO A 33 60.92 -8.81 -43.77
C PRO A 33 60.38 -7.46 -43.24
N ILE A 34 60.42 -6.41 -44.06
CA ILE A 34 59.96 -5.05 -43.70
C ILE A 34 58.43 -4.99 -43.60
N SER A 35 57.70 -5.69 -44.48
CA SER A 35 56.23 -5.78 -44.39
C SER A 35 55.78 -6.55 -43.15
N ASN A 36 56.51 -7.61 -42.76
CA ASN A 36 56.24 -8.34 -41.53
C ASN A 36 56.53 -7.51 -40.26
N LEU A 37 57.59 -6.70 -40.24
CA LEU A 37 57.83 -5.76 -39.12
C LEU A 37 56.74 -4.71 -38.98
N ARG A 38 56.22 -4.18 -40.10
CA ARG A 38 55.17 -3.16 -40.09
C ARG A 38 53.83 -3.71 -39.59
N LEU A 39 53.46 -4.90 -40.05
CA LEU A 39 52.30 -5.65 -39.56
C LEU A 39 52.44 -6.01 -38.08
N ALA A 40 53.62 -6.48 -37.63
CA ALA A 40 53.87 -6.78 -36.22
C ALA A 40 53.75 -5.54 -35.32
N SER A 41 54.23 -4.38 -35.77
CA SER A 41 54.08 -3.11 -35.02
C SER A 41 52.62 -2.64 -34.95
N GLN A 42 51.84 -2.83 -36.02
CA GLN A 42 50.42 -2.47 -36.05
C GLN A 42 49.55 -3.42 -35.21
N VAL A 43 49.90 -4.71 -35.15
CA VAL A 43 49.25 -5.67 -34.25
C VAL A 43 49.57 -5.34 -32.79
N SER A 44 50.83 -5.01 -32.48
CA SER A 44 51.25 -4.59 -31.14
C SER A 44 50.56 -3.29 -30.68
N LEU A 45 50.45 -2.29 -31.55
CA LEU A 45 49.73 -1.05 -31.27
C LEU A 45 48.23 -1.32 -31.07
N ASN A 46 47.58 -2.08 -31.96
CA ASN A 46 46.15 -2.42 -31.78
C ASN A 46 45.90 -3.22 -30.50
N GLN A 47 46.80 -4.14 -30.13
CA GLN A 47 46.70 -4.86 -28.87
C GLN A 47 46.87 -3.91 -27.67
N ALA A 48 47.80 -2.94 -27.74
CA ALA A 48 47.98 -1.93 -26.71
C ALA A 48 46.76 -1.02 -26.58
N TYR A 49 46.16 -0.56 -27.69
CA TYR A 49 44.93 0.24 -27.68
C TYR A 49 43.72 -0.54 -27.19
N LYS A 50 43.61 -1.83 -27.55
CA LYS A 50 42.54 -2.72 -27.07
C LYS A 50 42.69 -2.97 -25.58
N ASN A 51 43.90 -3.19 -25.10
CA ASN A 51 44.18 -3.32 -23.66
C ASN A 51 43.91 -2.00 -22.92
N HIS A 52 44.27 -0.85 -23.50
CA HIS A 52 43.99 0.47 -22.91
C HIS A 52 42.48 0.76 -22.84
N CYS A 53 41.72 0.44 -23.89
CA CYS A 53 40.26 0.57 -23.88
C CYS A 53 39.60 -0.42 -22.93
N ILE A 54 40.09 -1.65 -22.82
CA ILE A 54 39.58 -2.64 -21.86
C ILE A 54 39.82 -2.14 -20.43
N VAL A 55 40.99 -1.59 -20.13
CA VAL A 55 41.28 -0.97 -18.84
C VAL A 55 40.36 0.22 -18.59
N TYR A 56 40.16 1.12 -19.57
CA TYR A 56 39.27 2.28 -19.43
C TYR A 56 37.78 1.90 -19.27
N ILE A 57 37.32 0.84 -19.96
CA ILE A 57 35.95 0.33 -19.86
C ILE A 57 35.74 -0.43 -18.54
N MET A 58 36.73 -1.18 -18.06
CA MET A 58 36.71 -1.82 -16.74
C MET A 58 36.83 -0.82 -15.58
N ASP A 59 37.41 0.36 -15.80
CA ASP A 59 37.52 1.43 -14.79
C ASP A 59 36.22 2.23 -14.63
N HIS A 60 35.35 2.25 -15.66
CA HIS A 60 34.09 3.00 -15.64
C HIS A 60 32.87 2.21 -15.14
N LEU A 61 32.99 0.89 -15.01
CA LEU A 61 32.01 0.04 -14.33
C LEU A 61 32.76 -0.93 -13.42
N SER A 62 33.45 -0.38 -12.44
CA SER A 62 34.07 -1.18 -11.39
C SER A 62 33.00 -1.92 -10.60
N LEU A 63 33.35 -3.08 -10.03
CA LEU A 63 32.46 -3.81 -9.14
C LEU A 63 31.99 -2.93 -7.98
N ASP A 64 32.89 -2.10 -7.44
CA ASP A 64 32.58 -1.14 -6.38
C ASP A 64 31.50 -0.14 -6.80
N ALA A 65 31.59 0.42 -8.02
CA ALA A 65 30.57 1.34 -8.53
C ALA A 65 29.20 0.66 -8.74
N ALA A 66 29.19 -0.64 -9.08
CA ALA A 66 27.95 -1.41 -9.18
C ALA A 66 27.35 -1.72 -7.80
N LEU A 67 28.19 -2.05 -6.81
CA LEU A 67 27.78 -2.29 -5.43
C LEU A 67 27.28 -1.01 -4.74
N ASP A 68 27.96 0.12 -4.93
CA ASP A 68 27.52 1.43 -4.41
C ASP A 68 26.15 1.83 -4.98
N LEU A 69 25.93 1.56 -6.27
CA LEU A 69 24.65 1.80 -6.94
C LEU A 69 23.55 0.91 -6.38
N GLU A 70 23.83 -0.38 -6.22
CA GLU A 70 22.93 -1.37 -5.62
C GLU A 70 22.53 -0.97 -4.20
N GLU A 71 23.49 -0.64 -3.34
CA GLU A 71 23.26 -0.18 -1.96
C GLU A 71 22.40 1.10 -1.94
N THR A 72 22.68 2.06 -2.81
CA THR A 72 21.88 3.29 -2.94
C THR A 72 20.43 2.98 -3.34
N PHE A 73 20.20 2.04 -4.27
CA PHE A 73 18.85 1.66 -4.68
C PHE A 73 18.12 0.83 -3.60
N TYR A 74 18.82 0.00 -2.84
CA TYR A 74 18.24 -0.71 -1.70
C TYR A 74 17.78 0.25 -0.61
N GLU A 75 18.66 1.17 -0.20
CA GLU A 75 18.33 2.12 0.85
C GLU A 75 17.21 3.06 0.42
N LYS A 76 17.25 3.51 -0.85
CA LYS A 76 16.15 4.29 -1.44
C LYS A 76 14.84 3.52 -1.48
N GLY A 77 14.85 2.27 -1.96
CA GLY A 77 13.64 1.45 -2.04
C GLY A 77 13.06 1.11 -0.67
N PHE A 78 13.92 0.87 0.32
CA PHE A 78 13.52 0.67 1.71
C PHE A 78 12.86 1.92 2.29
N GLN A 79 13.48 3.09 2.11
CA GLN A 79 12.95 4.36 2.61
C GLN A 79 11.62 4.72 1.93
N GLU A 80 11.54 4.57 0.60
CA GLU A 80 10.30 4.81 -0.16
C GLU A 80 9.19 3.84 0.27
N GLY A 81 9.50 2.56 0.44
CA GLY A 81 8.55 1.55 0.90
C GLY A 81 8.06 1.82 2.33
N HIS A 82 8.97 2.15 3.24
CA HIS A 82 8.64 2.52 4.61
C HIS A 82 7.74 3.76 4.66
N ASP A 83 8.12 4.83 3.97
CA ASP A 83 7.36 6.09 3.98
C ASP A 83 5.99 5.94 3.30
N HIS A 84 5.91 5.12 2.25
CA HIS A 84 4.64 4.77 1.63
C HIS A 84 3.75 3.95 2.58
N SER A 85 4.31 2.91 3.21
CA SER A 85 3.59 2.04 4.14
C SER A 85 3.02 2.83 5.32
N VAL A 86 3.81 3.71 5.95
CA VAL A 86 3.35 4.57 7.05
C VAL A 86 2.18 5.46 6.62
N ARG A 87 2.24 6.01 5.39
CA ARG A 87 1.16 6.84 4.85
C ARG A 87 -0.10 6.02 4.60
N GLU A 88 0.02 4.87 3.93
CA GLU A 88 -1.12 4.01 3.60
C GLU A 88 -1.79 3.48 4.89
N GLN A 89 -1.02 2.99 5.86
CA GLN A 89 -1.54 2.55 7.16
C GLN A 89 -2.29 3.68 7.88
N PHE A 90 -1.78 4.90 7.84
CA PHE A 90 -2.44 6.05 8.45
C PHE A 90 -3.76 6.40 7.74
N LEU A 91 -3.80 6.33 6.41
CA LEU A 91 -5.02 6.56 5.63
C LEU A 91 -6.05 5.46 5.85
N GLU A 92 -5.61 4.21 5.83
CA GLU A 92 -6.44 3.04 6.08
C GLU A 92 -7.06 3.12 7.48
N GLY A 93 -6.26 3.41 8.51
CA GLY A 93 -6.77 3.57 9.88
C GLY A 93 -7.84 4.66 10.00
N LYS A 94 -7.70 5.77 9.26
CA LYS A 94 -8.73 6.83 9.21
C LYS A 94 -10.01 6.37 8.52
N ILE A 95 -9.89 5.69 7.38
CA ILE A 95 -11.02 5.18 6.61
C ILE A 95 -11.77 4.15 7.46
N TYR A 96 -11.04 3.23 8.09
CA TYR A 96 -11.56 2.23 8.99
C TYR A 96 -12.31 2.86 10.16
N GLY A 97 -11.70 3.84 10.85
CA GLY A 97 -12.35 4.53 11.96
C GLY A 97 -13.65 5.22 11.55
N LEU A 98 -13.68 5.88 10.38
CA LEU A 98 -14.88 6.52 9.85
C LEU A 98 -15.96 5.48 9.50
N GLN A 99 -15.57 4.39 8.86
CA GLN A 99 -16.47 3.30 8.51
C GLN A 99 -17.10 2.70 9.78
N THR A 100 -16.28 2.27 10.75
CA THR A 100 -16.76 1.72 12.02
C THR A 100 -17.65 2.70 12.78
N GLY A 101 -17.28 3.98 12.81
CA GLY A 101 -18.09 5.04 13.41
C GLY A 101 -19.47 5.14 12.77
N PHE A 102 -19.55 5.14 11.43
CA PHE A 102 -20.81 5.20 10.70
C PHE A 102 -21.68 3.95 10.94
N GLN A 103 -21.07 2.76 10.90
CA GLN A 103 -21.76 1.49 11.19
C GLN A 103 -22.41 1.52 12.59
N ARG A 104 -21.67 1.99 13.60
CA ARG A 104 -22.15 2.13 14.98
C ARG A 104 -23.25 3.19 15.11
N PHE A 105 -23.06 4.33 14.47
CA PHE A 105 -23.98 5.46 14.55
C PHE A 105 -25.37 5.13 14.00
N ILE A 106 -25.46 4.35 12.92
CA ILE A 106 -26.75 3.90 12.35
C ILE A 106 -27.56 3.12 13.40
N ILE A 107 -26.93 2.21 14.12
CA ILE A 107 -27.60 1.36 15.12
C ILE A 107 -28.15 2.24 16.25
N VAL A 108 -27.34 3.19 16.75
CA VAL A 108 -27.74 4.12 17.80
C VAL A 108 -28.89 5.02 17.34
N GLY A 109 -28.76 5.62 16.15
CA GLY A 109 -29.79 6.49 15.59
C GLY A 109 -31.12 5.76 15.37
N TYR A 110 -31.08 4.51 14.91
CA TYR A 110 -32.27 3.69 14.77
C TYR A 110 -32.96 3.44 16.13
N LEU A 111 -32.19 3.09 17.16
CA LEU A 111 -32.72 2.88 18.51
C LEU A 111 -33.27 4.17 19.13
N GLN A 112 -32.64 5.32 18.86
CA GLN A 112 -33.14 6.64 19.27
C GLN A 112 -34.48 6.95 18.60
N GLY A 113 -34.61 6.71 17.29
CA GLY A 113 -35.87 6.91 16.57
C GLY A 113 -37.00 6.01 17.12
N LEU A 114 -36.70 4.75 17.45
CA LEU A 114 -37.66 3.87 18.10
C LEU A 114 -38.05 4.35 19.50
N LEU A 115 -37.07 4.82 20.28
CA LEU A 115 -37.33 5.37 21.61
C LEU A 115 -38.26 6.58 21.53
N GLU A 116 -38.04 7.51 20.60
CA GLU A 116 -38.90 8.67 20.39
C GLU A 116 -40.31 8.26 19.99
N GLU A 117 -40.44 7.29 19.08
CA GLU A 117 -41.73 6.80 18.64
C GLU A 117 -42.52 6.17 19.80
N TRP A 118 -41.90 5.24 20.53
CA TRP A 118 -42.53 4.56 21.67
C TRP A 118 -42.79 5.48 22.87
N SER A 119 -42.06 6.58 22.98
CA SER A 119 -42.27 7.60 24.02
C SER A 119 -43.50 8.47 23.78
N LYS A 120 -44.18 8.35 22.62
CA LYS A 120 -45.40 9.10 22.35
C LYS A 120 -46.51 8.74 23.35
N PRO A 121 -47.36 9.69 23.77
CA PRO A 121 -48.38 9.46 24.80
C PRO A 121 -49.38 8.35 24.44
N GLU A 122 -49.68 8.19 23.16
CA GLU A 122 -50.59 7.15 22.65
C GLU A 122 -50.08 5.72 22.91
N GLN A 123 -48.76 5.54 22.95
CA GLN A 123 -48.12 4.23 23.08
C GLN A 123 -47.61 3.97 24.51
N SER A 124 -47.38 5.04 25.30
CA SER A 124 -46.76 4.99 26.62
C SER A 124 -47.75 5.03 27.79
N GLN A 125 -48.91 4.41 27.63
CA GLN A 125 -49.96 4.42 28.66
C GLN A 125 -49.64 3.54 29.88
N SER A 126 -48.86 2.47 29.71
CA SER A 126 -48.53 1.55 30.81
C SER A 126 -47.30 1.99 31.61
N THR A 127 -47.39 1.94 32.94
CA THR A 127 -46.30 2.30 33.85
C THR A 127 -45.07 1.42 33.66
N SER A 128 -45.26 0.12 33.38
CA SER A 128 -44.16 -0.82 33.09
C SER A 128 -43.34 -0.42 31.85
N LEU A 129 -44.02 0.01 30.78
CA LEU A 129 -43.37 0.45 29.56
C LEU A 129 -42.56 1.74 29.78
N LYS A 130 -43.06 2.69 30.59
CA LYS A 130 -42.31 3.91 30.94
C LYS A 130 -40.97 3.59 31.59
N THR A 131 -40.93 2.66 32.54
CA THR A 131 -39.68 2.20 33.16
C THR A 131 -38.70 1.62 32.13
N HIS A 132 -39.20 0.82 31.19
CA HIS A 132 -38.35 0.27 30.14
C HIS A 132 -37.83 1.34 29.16
N LEU A 133 -38.65 2.36 28.82
CA LEU A 133 -38.22 3.49 28.01
C LEU A 133 -37.15 4.32 28.72
N GLU A 134 -37.28 4.57 30.02
CA GLU A 134 -36.26 5.27 30.79
C GLU A 134 -34.95 4.49 30.84
N GLN A 135 -34.99 3.17 31.03
CA GLN A 135 -33.81 2.31 30.95
C GLN A 135 -33.14 2.38 29.57
N LEU A 136 -33.93 2.30 28.49
CA LEU A 136 -33.42 2.41 27.13
C LEU A 136 -32.79 3.80 26.89
N ARG A 137 -33.44 4.87 27.34
CA ARG A 137 -32.89 6.24 27.26
C ARG A 137 -31.56 6.37 27.99
N ARG A 138 -31.43 5.78 29.18
CA ARG A 138 -30.17 5.79 29.94
C ARG A 138 -29.05 5.11 29.17
N PHE A 139 -29.27 3.90 28.65
CA PHE A 139 -28.25 3.20 27.87
C PHE A 139 -27.82 3.97 26.63
N LEU A 140 -28.73 4.68 25.96
CA LEU A 140 -28.40 5.50 24.79
C LEU A 140 -27.66 6.81 25.16
N THR A 141 -27.88 7.35 26.36
CA THR A 141 -27.21 8.59 26.84
C THR A 141 -25.81 8.28 27.37
N GLU A 142 -25.58 7.06 27.88
CA GLU A 142 -24.27 6.60 28.36
C GLU A 142 -23.27 6.32 27.23
N ILE A 143 -23.68 6.39 25.96
CA ILE A 143 -22.78 6.19 24.83
C ILE A 143 -21.89 7.42 24.65
N SER A 144 -20.60 7.24 24.89
CA SER A 144 -19.56 8.24 24.57
C SER A 144 -19.23 8.22 23.09
N PHE A 145 -18.95 9.40 22.52
CA PHE A 145 -18.49 9.56 21.13
C PHE A 145 -16.97 9.76 21.03
N SER A 146 -16.24 9.45 22.11
CA SER A 146 -14.79 9.48 22.14
C SER A 146 -14.18 8.19 21.57
N ASN A 147 -12.93 8.28 21.08
CA ASN A 147 -12.21 7.18 20.43
C ASN A 147 -11.23 6.43 21.36
N ASP A 148 -11.45 6.50 22.68
CA ASP A 148 -10.67 5.76 23.67
C ASP A 148 -11.16 4.30 23.82
N ASP A 149 -10.25 3.41 24.18
CA ASP A 149 -10.56 1.97 24.36
C ASP A 149 -11.70 1.75 25.37
N HIS A 150 -11.75 2.58 26.42
CA HIS A 150 -12.80 2.53 27.41
C HIS A 150 -14.17 2.92 26.84
N ALA A 151 -14.24 3.97 26.01
CA ALA A 151 -15.46 4.34 25.30
C ALA A 151 -15.96 3.24 24.36
N VAL A 152 -15.04 2.51 23.69
CA VAL A 152 -15.42 1.35 22.85
C VAL A 152 -16.04 0.25 23.70
N ALA A 153 -15.42 -0.13 24.81
CA ALA A 153 -15.95 -1.16 25.70
C ALA A 153 -17.32 -0.76 26.30
N GLN A 154 -17.48 0.52 26.65
CA GLN A 154 -18.75 1.06 27.14
C GLN A 154 -19.83 1.03 26.05
N TYR A 155 -19.50 1.40 24.81
CA TYR A 155 -20.41 1.32 23.68
C TYR A 155 -20.94 -0.11 23.47
N GLU A 156 -20.07 -1.11 23.39
CA GLU A 156 -20.47 -2.51 23.15
C GLU A 156 -21.40 -3.05 24.26
N LYS A 157 -21.11 -2.67 25.52
CA LYS A 157 -21.96 -3.02 26.67
C LYS A 157 -23.31 -2.32 26.62
N SER A 158 -23.33 -1.03 26.34
CA SER A 158 -24.54 -0.21 26.29
C SER A 158 -25.44 -0.61 25.12
N ILE A 159 -24.88 -0.88 23.93
CA ILE A 159 -25.66 -1.25 22.76
C ILE A 159 -26.30 -2.64 22.89
N THR A 160 -25.57 -3.59 23.48
CA THR A 160 -26.11 -4.92 23.78
C THR A 160 -27.28 -4.82 24.74
N SER A 161 -27.13 -4.04 25.81
CA SER A 161 -28.18 -3.80 26.80
C SER A 161 -29.38 -3.06 26.20
N ALA A 162 -29.13 -2.03 25.40
CA ALA A 162 -30.15 -1.26 24.70
C ALA A 162 -30.96 -2.13 23.73
N ARG A 163 -30.31 -2.96 22.91
CA ARG A 163 -30.99 -3.90 21.99
C ARG A 163 -31.87 -4.89 22.73
N ASN A 164 -31.40 -5.43 23.85
CA ASN A 164 -32.19 -6.34 24.67
C ASN A 164 -33.43 -5.64 25.25
N LYS A 165 -33.32 -4.38 25.68
CA LYS A 165 -34.50 -3.60 26.10
C LYS A 165 -35.43 -3.24 24.96
N ALA A 166 -34.89 -2.88 23.79
CA ALA A 166 -35.69 -2.61 22.61
C ALA A 166 -36.53 -3.83 22.20
N ARG A 167 -36.00 -5.06 22.33
CA ARG A 167 -36.76 -6.30 22.13
C ARG A 167 -37.93 -6.45 23.09
N VAL A 168 -37.72 -6.17 24.38
CA VAL A 168 -38.78 -6.22 25.39
C VAL A 168 -39.87 -5.20 25.09
N ILE A 169 -39.48 -3.96 24.76
CA ILE A 169 -40.44 -2.90 24.42
C ILE A 169 -41.21 -3.26 23.16
N ALA A 170 -40.54 -3.76 22.11
CA ALA A 170 -41.17 -4.18 20.87
C ALA A 170 -42.18 -5.32 21.07
N ALA A 171 -41.94 -6.23 22.02
CA ALA A 171 -42.90 -7.27 22.38
C ALA A 171 -44.16 -6.68 23.04
N ILE A 172 -44.01 -5.65 23.89
CA ILE A 172 -45.13 -4.96 24.55
C ILE A 172 -45.93 -4.12 23.55
N THR A 173 -45.24 -3.38 22.67
CA THR A 173 -45.86 -2.47 21.68
C THR A 173 -46.30 -3.17 20.40
N LYS A 174 -46.04 -4.49 20.27
CA LYS A 174 -46.31 -5.31 19.08
C LYS A 174 -45.61 -4.79 17.82
N THR A 175 -44.45 -4.17 17.95
CA THR A 175 -43.65 -3.67 16.82
C THR A 175 -42.41 -4.53 16.57
N SER A 176 -42.54 -5.85 16.63
CA SER A 176 -41.41 -6.79 16.44
C SER A 176 -40.74 -6.63 15.07
N ASP A 177 -41.50 -6.28 14.03
CA ASP A 177 -40.99 -6.08 12.67
C ASP A 177 -39.88 -5.03 12.61
N LYS A 178 -39.96 -4.00 13.47
CA LYS A 178 -38.96 -2.92 13.53
C LYS A 178 -37.64 -3.42 14.09
N ILE A 179 -37.65 -4.39 15.00
CA ILE A 179 -36.44 -5.04 15.50
C ILE A 179 -35.86 -5.97 14.45
N SER A 180 -36.70 -6.71 13.72
CA SER A 180 -36.22 -7.55 12.61
C SER A 180 -35.53 -6.72 11.52
N ARG A 181 -36.04 -5.52 11.22
CA ARG A 181 -35.38 -4.56 10.33
C ARG A 181 -34.03 -4.10 10.87
N LEU A 182 -33.94 -3.78 12.17
CA LEU A 182 -32.66 -3.42 12.79
C LEU A 182 -31.64 -4.56 12.70
N ASP A 183 -32.06 -5.80 12.98
CA ASP A 183 -31.18 -6.97 12.88
C ASP A 183 -30.73 -7.23 11.43
N GLY A 184 -31.60 -6.95 10.44
CA GLY A 184 -31.24 -6.94 9.02
C GLY A 184 -30.19 -5.89 8.67
N LEU A 185 -30.39 -4.64 9.10
CA LEU A 185 -29.43 -3.55 8.91
C LEU A 185 -28.07 -3.88 9.53
N ILE A 186 -28.04 -4.44 10.74
CA ILE A 186 -26.79 -4.84 11.40
C ILE A 186 -26.05 -5.89 10.57
N LYS A 187 -26.77 -6.84 9.95
CA LYS A 187 -26.18 -7.87 9.10
C LYS A 187 -25.64 -7.31 7.78
N GLU A 188 -26.35 -6.37 7.18
CA GLU A 188 -25.93 -5.72 5.93
C GLU A 188 -24.71 -4.81 6.14
N ILE A 189 -24.76 -3.98 7.18
CA ILE A 189 -23.75 -2.99 7.53
C ILE A 189 -22.51 -3.65 8.15
N GLY A 190 -22.71 -4.70 8.93
CA GLY A 190 -21.67 -5.53 9.52
C GLY A 190 -21.13 -6.62 8.61
N GLY A 191 -21.44 -6.57 7.30
CA GLY A 191 -20.84 -7.45 6.30
C GLY A 191 -19.33 -7.51 6.44
N ASN A 192 -18.76 -8.69 6.12
CA ASN A 192 -17.40 -9.10 6.44
C ASN A 192 -16.37 -8.07 5.93
N LEU A 193 -15.88 -7.21 6.82
CA LEU A 193 -14.74 -6.36 6.53
C LEU A 193 -13.51 -7.26 6.62
N GLN A 194 -13.10 -7.81 5.48
CA GLN A 194 -11.83 -8.51 5.33
C GLN A 194 -10.73 -7.47 5.51
N VAL A 195 -10.33 -7.24 6.76
CA VAL A 195 -8.98 -6.76 7.03
C VAL A 195 -8.12 -8.01 6.93
N SER A 196 -7.19 -8.07 5.98
CA SER A 196 -6.21 -9.16 6.00
C SER A 196 -5.40 -9.01 7.28
N GLU A 197 -5.61 -9.93 8.23
CA GLU A 197 -4.79 -10.02 9.44
C GLU A 197 -3.39 -10.58 9.14
N ASP A 198 -3.16 -11.00 7.89
CA ASP A 198 -1.87 -11.57 7.50
C ASP A 198 -0.82 -10.45 7.35
N LEU A 199 0.03 -10.34 8.37
CA LEU A 199 1.22 -9.50 8.37
C LEU A 199 2.14 -9.77 7.16
N ASN A 200 2.03 -10.94 6.51
CA ASN A 200 2.81 -11.28 5.31
C ASN A 200 2.27 -10.66 4.02
N GLU A 201 1.04 -10.13 4.00
CA GLU A 201 0.47 -9.42 2.85
C GLU A 201 0.75 -7.90 2.88
N MET A 202 1.38 -7.39 3.96
CA MET A 202 1.66 -5.96 4.17
C MET A 202 3.08 -5.52 3.76
N TRP A 203 3.86 -6.39 3.09
CA TRP A 203 5.20 -6.10 2.57
C TRP A 203 5.27 -6.33 1.06
#